data_AF-A0A849YWQ3-F1
#
_entry.id   AF-A0A849YWQ3-F1
#
_cell.length_a   1.000
_cell.length_b   1.000
_cell.length_c   1.000
_cell.angle_alpha   90.00
_cell.angle_beta   90.00
_cell.angle_gamma   90.00
#
_symmetry.space_group_name_H-M   'P 1'
#
loop_
_entity.id
_entity.type
_entity.pdbx_description
1 polymer ?
#
loop_
_entity_poly.entity_id
_entity_poly.type
_entity_poly.pdbx_seq_one_letter_code
_entity_poly.pdbx_strand_id
1 'polypeptide(L)'
;MRRSWVGLLALVLVACDESAPPEEEPKPLPTDVPQGLDAREILVRASLDVRGIRPTEDELARIEADEGELEAILDEMVLDPRLGDSVGTIFAEAMRVRGPLRYELSFPGVGESDFAEQAVNLVRYVATTDRPFSEILTSDVAIVAPGMIDEWPGDRDPLRRVEPQPADLPPGTAMARYTDGRPA
;
A
#
# COMPACT_ATOMS: atom_id res chain seq x y z
N MET A 1 49.57 1.51 -17.32
CA MET A 1 49.97 0.47 -16.35
C MET A 1 48.77 -0.43 -16.06
N ARG A 2 48.79 -1.66 -16.59
CA ARG A 2 47.72 -2.67 -16.43
C ARG A 2 48.01 -3.47 -15.17
N ARG A 3 47.10 -3.49 -14.19
CA ARG A 3 47.21 -4.35 -13.00
C ARG A 3 46.37 -5.60 -13.20
N SER A 4 47.07 -6.71 -13.37
CA SER A 4 46.53 -8.06 -13.51
C SER A 4 45.76 -8.49 -12.27
N TRP A 5 44.52 -8.94 -12.46
CA TRP A 5 43.75 -9.73 -11.52
C TRP A 5 44.11 -11.20 -11.72
N VAL A 6 44.90 -11.78 -10.82
CA VAL A 6 45.13 -13.22 -10.73
C VAL A 6 45.19 -13.60 -9.25
N GLY A 7 44.39 -14.59 -8.86
CA GLY A 7 44.33 -15.17 -7.52
C GLY A 7 43.15 -14.62 -6.73
N LEU A 8 42.22 -15.41 -6.21
CA LEU A 8 42.38 -16.72 -5.60
C LEU A 8 41.09 -17.53 -5.80
N LEU A 9 41.14 -18.54 -6.67
CA LEU A 9 40.09 -19.52 -6.88
C LEU A 9 40.48 -20.76 -6.06
N ALA A 10 40.23 -20.75 -4.76
CA ALA A 10 40.51 -21.90 -3.89
C ALA A 10 39.73 -21.78 -2.57
N LEU A 11 38.55 -22.43 -2.49
CA LEU A 11 38.06 -23.21 -1.35
C LEU A 11 36.56 -23.56 -1.51
N VAL A 12 36.19 -24.53 -2.35
CA VAL A 12 34.90 -25.23 -2.20
C VAL A 12 35.03 -26.68 -2.73
N LEU A 13 35.84 -27.51 -2.08
CA LEU A 13 35.93 -28.95 -2.40
C LEU A 13 36.00 -29.82 -1.14
N VAL A 14 35.21 -29.50 -0.11
CA VAL A 14 35.04 -30.37 1.05
C VAL A 14 33.58 -30.39 1.45
N ALA A 15 32.89 -31.48 1.07
CA ALA A 15 31.89 -32.21 1.85
C ALA A 15 30.89 -32.94 0.91
N CYS A 16 31.38 -33.89 0.12
CA CYS A 16 30.53 -35.02 -0.29
C CYS A 16 30.67 -36.06 0.82
N ASP A 17 29.80 -35.98 1.83
CA ASP A 17 29.62 -37.05 2.80
C ASP A 17 28.76 -38.12 2.14
N GLU A 18 29.39 -39.22 1.73
CA GLU A 18 28.74 -40.37 1.07
C GLU A 18 27.94 -41.23 2.06
N SER A 19 27.89 -40.82 3.33
CA SER A 19 27.15 -41.48 4.41
C SER A 19 25.82 -40.80 4.73
N ALA A 20 25.20 -40.13 3.76
CA ALA A 20 23.85 -39.62 3.94
C ALA A 20 22.91 -40.81 4.24
N PRO A 21 22.15 -40.77 5.36
CA PRO A 21 21.14 -41.79 5.62
C PRO A 21 20.18 -41.84 4.43
N PRO A 22 19.58 -43.02 4.14
CA PRO A 22 18.64 -43.15 3.04
C PRO A 22 17.61 -42.03 3.15
N GLU A 23 17.55 -41.20 2.11
CA GLU A 23 16.62 -40.10 1.99
C GLU A 23 15.23 -40.71 2.14
N GLU A 24 14.55 -40.44 3.27
CA GLU A 24 13.18 -40.89 3.46
C GLU A 24 12.39 -40.36 2.26
N GLU A 25 11.80 -41.27 1.49
CA GLU A 25 10.95 -40.88 0.36
C GLU A 25 9.99 -39.80 0.86
N PRO A 26 9.99 -38.60 0.25
CA PRO A 26 9.21 -37.49 0.75
C PRO A 26 7.76 -37.95 0.82
N LYS A 27 7.23 -38.02 2.04
CA LYS A 27 5.82 -38.40 2.25
C LYS A 27 4.99 -37.55 1.31
N PRO A 28 4.11 -38.15 0.49
CA PRO A 28 3.27 -37.39 -0.40
C PRO A 28 2.55 -36.34 0.44
N LEU A 29 2.74 -35.07 0.11
CA LEU A 29 2.06 -33.98 0.79
C LEU A 29 0.56 -34.27 0.73
N PRO A 30 -0.18 -34.04 1.82
CA PRO A 30 -1.63 -34.10 1.80
C PRO A 30 -2.12 -33.31 0.58
N THR A 31 -2.79 -34.01 -0.34
CA THR A 31 -3.34 -33.44 -1.59
C THR A 31 -4.74 -32.92 -1.34
N ASP A 32 -5.02 -32.47 -0.11
CA ASP A 32 -6.22 -31.70 0.19
C ASP A 32 -6.08 -30.38 -0.57
N VAL A 33 -6.64 -30.37 -1.78
CA VAL A 33 -6.86 -29.16 -2.55
C VAL A 33 -7.65 -28.25 -1.61
N PRO A 34 -7.14 -27.06 -1.25
CA PRO A 34 -7.88 -26.14 -0.42
C PRO A 34 -9.26 -25.98 -1.03
N GLN A 35 -10.29 -26.42 -0.31
CA GLN A 35 -11.65 -26.09 -0.69
C GLN A 35 -11.71 -24.56 -0.68
N GLY A 36 -12.29 -23.97 -1.73
CA GLY A 36 -12.43 -22.52 -1.80
C GLY A 36 -13.13 -21.99 -0.54
N LEU A 37 -12.89 -20.71 -0.23
CA LEU A 37 -13.57 -20.08 0.91
C LEU A 37 -15.08 -20.07 0.68
N ASP A 38 -15.86 -20.36 1.71
CA ASP A 38 -17.31 -20.18 1.66
C ASP A 38 -17.70 -18.68 1.72
N ALA A 39 -18.96 -18.36 1.45
CA ALA A 39 -19.42 -16.97 1.40
C ALA A 39 -19.21 -16.22 2.73
N ARG A 40 -19.34 -16.91 3.86
CA ARG A 40 -19.12 -16.35 5.19
C ARG A 40 -17.65 -16.05 5.43
N GLU A 41 -16.76 -16.97 5.05
CA GLU A 41 -15.32 -16.81 5.13
C GLU A 41 -14.83 -15.65 4.25
N ILE A 42 -15.37 -15.53 3.03
CA ILE A 42 -15.09 -14.40 2.13
C ILE A 42 -15.55 -13.09 2.78
N LEU A 43 -16.78 -13.01 3.30
CA LEU A 43 -17.31 -11.81 3.95
C LEU A 43 -16.45 -11.38 5.14
N VAL A 44 -16.06 -12.33 5.99
CA VAL A 44 -15.20 -12.05 7.14
C VAL A 44 -13.85 -11.49 6.70
N ARG A 45 -13.25 -12.09 5.67
CA ARG A 45 -11.96 -11.64 5.15
C ARG A 45 -12.07 -10.25 4.52
N ALA A 46 -13.04 -10.04 3.64
CA ALA A 46 -13.28 -8.76 2.98
C ALA A 46 -13.54 -7.64 4.00
N SER A 47 -14.35 -7.89 5.03
CA SER A 47 -14.62 -6.90 6.06
C SER A 47 -13.36 -6.50 6.84
N LEU A 48 -12.50 -7.46 7.18
CA LEU A 48 -11.25 -7.17 7.87
C LEU A 48 -10.27 -6.43 6.96
N ASP A 49 -10.17 -6.80 5.69
CA ASP A 49 -9.25 -6.20 4.74
C ASP A 49 -9.68 -4.78 4.32
N VAL A 50 -10.98 -4.55 4.11
CA VAL A 50 -11.54 -3.27 3.64
C VAL A 50 -11.83 -2.32 4.80
N ARG A 51 -12.47 -2.81 5.87
CA ARG A 51 -12.97 -1.96 6.97
C ARG A 51 -12.14 -2.07 8.26
N GLY A 52 -11.25 -3.04 8.36
CA GLY A 52 -10.48 -3.29 9.60
C GLY A 52 -11.32 -3.82 10.76
N ILE A 53 -12.57 -4.22 10.52
CA ILE A 53 -13.51 -4.71 11.55
C ILE A 53 -14.19 -5.99 11.08
N ARG A 54 -14.74 -6.76 12.03
CA ARG A 54 -15.56 -7.94 11.73
C ARG A 54 -16.88 -7.51 11.05
N PRO A 55 -17.50 -8.38 10.24
CA PRO A 55 -18.86 -8.16 9.75
C PRO A 55 -19.84 -7.98 10.91
N THR A 56 -20.91 -7.23 10.66
CA THR A 56 -22.01 -7.07 11.62
C THR A 56 -22.83 -8.36 11.72
N GLU A 57 -23.61 -8.51 12.79
CA GLU A 57 -24.52 -9.65 12.93
C GLU A 57 -25.56 -9.68 11.80
N ASP A 58 -26.04 -8.52 11.35
CA ASP A 58 -26.99 -8.39 10.25
C ASP A 58 -26.40 -8.86 8.91
N GLU A 59 -25.14 -8.51 8.61
CA GLU A 59 -24.45 -8.98 7.40
C GLU A 59 -24.24 -10.49 7.42
N LEU A 60 -23.89 -11.06 8.57
CA LEU A 60 -23.75 -12.51 8.73
C LEU A 60 -25.10 -13.21 8.55
N ALA A 61 -26.17 -12.66 9.14
CA ALA A 61 -27.52 -13.19 9.00
C ALA A 61 -28.02 -13.12 7.54
N ARG A 62 -27.68 -12.06 6.79
CA ARG A 62 -27.98 -11.95 5.35
C ARG A 62 -27.33 -13.08 4.56
N ILE A 63 -26.01 -13.30 4.74
CA ILE A 63 -25.28 -14.39 4.05
C ILE A 63 -25.77 -15.78 4.44
N GLU A 64 -26.09 -15.99 5.72
CA GLU A 64 -26.64 -17.28 6.17
C GLU A 64 -28.01 -17.58 5.56
N ALA A 65 -28.81 -16.54 5.30
CA ALA A 65 -30.11 -16.67 4.64
C ALA A 65 -30.00 -16.83 3.12
N ASP A 66 -29.07 -16.12 2.50
CA ASP A 66 -28.83 -16.14 1.06
C ASP A 66 -27.35 -15.82 0.74
N GLU A 67 -26.60 -16.82 0.29
CA GLU A 67 -25.21 -16.64 -0.15
C GLU A 67 -25.09 -15.69 -1.37
N GLY A 68 -26.17 -15.51 -2.14
CA GLY A 68 -26.23 -14.58 -3.26
C GLY A 68 -26.14 -13.10 -2.86
N GLU A 69 -26.33 -12.76 -1.59
CA GLU A 69 -26.20 -11.39 -1.07
C GLU A 69 -24.73 -10.93 -0.94
N LEU A 70 -23.76 -11.84 -1.09
CA LEU A 70 -22.34 -11.52 -0.91
C LEU A 70 -21.86 -10.38 -1.80
N GLU A 71 -22.19 -10.40 -3.08
CA GLU A 71 -21.74 -9.38 -4.03
C GLU A 71 -22.27 -7.99 -3.64
N ALA A 72 -23.55 -7.89 -3.28
CA ALA A 72 -24.14 -6.63 -2.84
C ALA A 72 -23.49 -6.08 -1.55
N ILE A 73 -23.18 -6.95 -0.59
CA ILE A 73 -22.48 -6.54 0.64
C ILE A 73 -21.06 -6.06 0.32
N LEU A 74 -20.35 -6.73 -0.59
CA LEU A 74 -19.00 -6.32 -1.00
C LEU A 74 -19.02 -4.96 -1.73
N ASP A 75 -20.02 -4.71 -2.57
CA ASP A 75 -20.22 -3.40 -3.23
C ASP A 75 -20.46 -2.29 -2.19
N GLU A 76 -21.26 -2.56 -1.16
CA GLU A 76 -21.47 -1.63 -0.04
C GLU A 76 -20.15 -1.33 0.71
N MET A 77 -19.28 -2.34 0.89
CA MET A 77 -18.00 -2.17 1.57
C MET A 77 -17.02 -1.28 0.81
N VAL A 78 -17.01 -1.31 -0.53
CA VAL A 78 -16.14 -0.45 -1.34
C VAL A 78 -16.49 1.03 -1.17
N LEU A 79 -17.73 1.34 -0.77
CA LEU A 79 -18.19 2.69 -0.46
C LEU A 79 -17.96 3.09 1.02
N ASP A 80 -17.46 2.18 1.86
CA ASP A 80 -17.16 2.50 3.27
C ASP A 80 -16.01 3.51 3.34
N PRO A 81 -16.17 4.63 4.07
CA PRO A 81 -15.11 5.65 4.19
C PRO A 81 -13.79 5.12 4.77
N ARG A 82 -13.81 3.97 5.46
CA ARG A 82 -12.61 3.30 5.99
C ARG A 82 -11.73 2.68 4.91
N LEU A 83 -12.24 2.45 3.69
CA LEU A 83 -11.44 1.88 2.59
C LEU A 83 -10.15 2.68 2.37
N GLY A 84 -10.25 4.02 2.38
CA GLY A 84 -9.08 4.90 2.23
C GLY A 84 -8.04 4.69 3.33
N ASP A 85 -8.46 4.46 4.57
CA ASP A 85 -7.55 4.22 5.69
C ASP A 85 -6.85 2.86 5.59
N SER A 86 -7.59 1.81 5.20
CA SER A 86 -7.05 0.46 5.00
C SER A 86 -6.04 0.43 3.86
N VAL A 87 -6.40 0.98 2.69
CA VAL A 87 -5.50 1.12 1.54
C VAL A 87 -4.27 1.94 1.92
N GLY A 88 -4.47 3.08 2.56
CA GLY A 88 -3.37 3.93 3.00
C GLY A 88 -2.42 3.19 3.95
N THR A 89 -2.93 2.36 4.84
CA THR A 89 -2.11 1.57 5.76
C THR A 89 -1.29 0.49 5.05
N ILE A 90 -1.90 -0.26 4.13
CA ILE A 90 -1.21 -1.29 3.34
C ILE A 90 -0.04 -0.66 2.55
N PHE A 91 -0.29 0.47 1.88
CA PHE A 91 0.74 1.14 1.09
C PHE A 91 1.78 1.82 1.96
N ALA A 92 1.39 2.40 3.09
CA ALA A 92 2.34 2.98 4.03
C ALA A 92 3.32 1.94 4.57
N GLU A 93 2.84 0.73 4.84
CA GLU A 93 3.68 -0.41 5.25
C GLU A 93 4.58 -0.88 4.10
N ALA A 94 4.02 -1.09 2.91
CA ALA A 94 4.78 -1.54 1.74
C ALA A 94 5.90 -0.58 1.35
N MET A 95 5.65 0.73 1.43
CA MET A 95 6.62 1.79 1.15
C MET A 95 7.52 2.13 2.35
N ARG A 96 7.22 1.57 3.54
CA ARG A 96 7.94 1.80 4.80
C ARG A 96 8.01 3.28 5.21
N VAL A 97 6.94 4.04 4.95
CA VAL A 97 6.91 5.50 5.20
C VAL A 97 6.63 5.85 6.67
N ARG A 98 6.14 4.90 7.46
CA ARG A 98 5.87 5.06 8.92
C ARG A 98 7.01 4.58 9.82
N GLY A 99 8.20 4.32 9.25
CA GLY A 99 9.40 4.02 10.03
C GLY A 99 10.05 5.30 10.59
N PRO A 100 11.05 5.16 11.47
CA PRO A 100 11.87 6.30 11.87
C PRO A 100 12.56 6.86 10.63
N LEU A 101 12.14 8.06 10.22
CA LEU A 101 12.81 8.79 9.17
C LEU A 101 14.22 9.17 9.68
N ARG A 102 15.21 9.04 8.78
CA ARG A 102 16.63 9.27 9.12
C ARG A 102 17.04 10.74 8.95
N TYR A 103 16.11 11.61 8.58
CA TYR A 103 16.38 12.99 8.23
C TYR A 103 15.49 13.91 9.07
N GLU A 104 16.10 14.74 9.92
CA GLU A 104 15.40 15.80 10.63
C GLU A 104 14.99 16.91 9.65
N LEU A 105 13.88 16.72 8.95
CA LEU A 105 13.21 17.79 8.22
C LEU A 105 12.17 18.39 9.17
N SER A 106 12.45 19.61 9.64
CA SER A 106 11.54 20.36 10.49
C SER A 106 11.13 21.64 9.78
N PHE A 107 9.86 21.72 9.45
CA PHE A 107 9.22 22.84 8.80
C PHE A 107 8.08 23.33 9.71
N PRO A 108 7.92 24.63 9.95
CA PRO A 108 6.82 25.15 10.74
C PRO A 108 5.46 24.62 10.25
N GLY A 109 4.74 23.91 11.13
CA GLY A 109 3.41 23.39 10.81
C GLY A 109 3.36 22.19 9.86
N VAL A 110 4.50 21.61 9.48
CA VAL A 110 4.58 20.37 8.70
C VAL A 110 5.35 19.32 9.50
N GLY A 111 4.68 18.24 9.85
CA GLY A 111 5.27 17.11 10.54
C GLY A 111 6.18 16.32 9.60
N GLU A 112 7.18 15.65 10.18
CA GLU A 112 8.08 14.75 9.44
C GLU A 112 7.29 13.65 8.69
N SER A 113 6.20 13.15 9.28
CA SER A 113 5.28 12.20 8.65
C SER A 113 4.57 12.74 7.41
N ASP A 114 4.36 14.05 7.32
CA ASP A 114 3.56 14.64 6.23
C ASP A 114 4.27 14.52 4.88
N PHE A 115 5.61 14.53 4.86
CA PHE A 115 6.40 14.27 3.66
C PHE A 115 6.29 12.82 3.22
N ALA A 116 6.31 11.89 4.18
CA ALA A 116 6.27 10.46 3.91
C ALA A 116 4.87 10.02 3.45
N GLU A 117 3.82 10.67 3.95
CA GLU A 117 2.42 10.35 3.64
C GLU A 117 1.94 10.92 2.29
N GLN A 118 2.71 11.76 1.58
CA GLN A 118 2.26 12.32 0.29
C GLN A 118 1.88 11.25 -0.74
N ALA A 119 2.75 10.25 -0.93
CA ALA A 119 2.51 9.14 -1.84
C ALA A 119 1.33 8.29 -1.38
N VAL A 120 1.21 8.05 -0.07
CA VAL A 120 0.09 7.32 0.53
C VAL A 120 -1.22 8.04 0.27
N ASN A 121 -1.27 9.36 0.46
CA ASN A 121 -2.49 10.14 0.25
C ASN A 121 -2.93 10.16 -1.21
N LEU A 122 -2.01 10.16 -2.17
CA LEU A 122 -2.35 9.99 -3.58
C LEU A 122 -2.98 8.61 -3.86
N VAL A 123 -2.42 7.54 -3.27
CA VAL A 123 -2.98 6.20 -3.40
C VAL A 123 -4.38 6.13 -2.78
N ARG A 124 -4.59 6.73 -1.59
CA ARG A 124 -5.91 6.81 -0.95
C ARG A 124 -6.92 7.44 -1.88
N TYR A 125 -6.60 8.62 -2.41
CA TYR A 125 -7.48 9.35 -3.31
C TYR A 125 -7.81 8.57 -4.58
N VAL A 126 -6.80 7.96 -5.23
CA VAL A 126 -7.03 7.15 -6.43
C VAL A 126 -7.95 5.97 -6.13
N ALA A 127 -7.74 5.29 -5.01
CA ALA A 127 -8.55 4.13 -4.62
C ALA A 127 -9.99 4.49 -4.25
N THR A 128 -10.23 5.63 -3.57
CA THR A 128 -11.57 6.01 -3.10
C THR A 128 -12.37 6.82 -4.10
N THR A 129 -11.80 7.19 -5.26
CA THR A 129 -12.48 7.99 -6.29
C THR A 129 -12.59 7.26 -7.63
N ASP A 130 -12.41 5.94 -7.63
CA ASP A 130 -12.51 5.08 -8.82
C ASP A 130 -11.62 5.57 -9.98
N ARG A 131 -10.41 6.02 -9.65
CA ARG A 131 -9.44 6.48 -10.65
C ARG A 131 -8.57 5.32 -11.15
N PRO A 132 -8.09 5.37 -12.40
CA PRO A 132 -7.11 4.41 -12.89
C PRO A 132 -5.90 4.34 -11.97
N PHE A 133 -5.52 3.13 -11.55
CA PHE A 133 -4.40 2.94 -10.63
C PHE A 133 -3.05 3.45 -11.20
N SER A 134 -2.94 3.56 -12.52
CA SER A 134 -1.79 4.18 -13.20
C SER A 134 -1.59 5.67 -12.86
N GLU A 135 -2.61 6.37 -12.37
CA GLU A 135 -2.50 7.76 -11.95
C GLU A 135 -1.49 7.95 -10.81
N ILE A 136 -1.26 6.94 -9.96
CA ILE A 136 -0.24 7.01 -8.89
C ILE A 136 1.15 7.31 -9.45
N LEU A 137 1.45 6.85 -10.68
CA LEU A 137 2.74 7.03 -11.33
C LEU A 137 2.75 8.16 -12.36
N THR A 138 1.58 8.60 -12.82
CA THR A 138 1.42 9.52 -13.96
C THR A 138 0.73 10.82 -13.59
N SER A 139 0.36 11.00 -12.33
CA SER A 139 -0.27 12.20 -11.80
C SER A 139 0.73 13.35 -11.66
N ASP A 140 0.33 14.53 -12.13
CA ASP A 140 1.01 15.81 -11.88
C ASP A 140 0.52 16.56 -10.67
N VAL A 141 -0.27 15.89 -9.85
CA VAL A 141 -0.66 16.37 -8.55
C VAL A 141 -0.08 15.52 -7.43
N ALA A 142 0.16 16.17 -6.31
CA ALA A 142 0.43 15.59 -5.00
C ALA A 142 -0.74 15.91 -4.07
N ILE A 143 -0.96 15.04 -3.08
CA ILE A 143 -1.92 15.26 -2.01
C ILE A 143 -1.13 15.38 -0.72
N VAL A 144 -1.05 16.61 -0.21
CA VAL A 144 -0.08 17.02 0.81
C VAL A 144 -0.78 17.68 2.00
N ALA A 145 -0.11 17.77 3.14
CA ALA A 145 -0.57 18.63 4.23
C ALA A 145 -0.59 20.09 3.75
N PRO A 146 -1.62 20.90 4.06
CA PRO A 146 -1.73 22.28 3.57
C PRO A 146 -0.50 23.16 3.83
N GLY A 147 0.13 23.01 5.00
CA GLY A 147 1.33 23.77 5.36
C GLY A 147 2.54 23.50 4.45
N MET A 148 2.58 22.36 3.77
CA MET A 148 3.65 22.02 2.83
C MET A 148 3.63 22.86 1.55
N ILE A 149 2.44 23.33 1.16
CA ILE A 149 2.28 24.25 0.02
C ILE A 149 2.81 25.64 0.41
N ASP A 150 2.56 26.05 1.65
CA ASP A 150 2.86 27.41 2.11
C ASP A 150 4.34 27.58 2.49
N GLU A 151 4.99 26.53 2.99
CA GLU A 151 6.37 26.56 3.51
C GLU A 151 7.45 26.36 2.44
N TRP A 152 7.08 26.11 1.18
CA TRP A 152 8.03 26.02 0.06
C TRP A 152 8.05 27.24 -0.87
N PRO A 153 8.13 28.50 -0.39
CA PRO A 153 8.07 29.67 -1.27
C PRO A 153 9.39 29.91 -2.02
N GLY A 154 9.33 30.12 -3.34
CA GLY A 154 10.43 30.66 -4.16
C GLY A 154 10.35 30.27 -5.64
N ASP A 155 11.34 30.68 -6.44
CA ASP A 155 11.48 30.31 -7.87
C ASP A 155 11.72 28.79 -8.10
N ARG A 156 11.75 28.01 -7.01
CA ARG A 156 11.85 26.55 -6.97
C ARG A 156 10.62 25.90 -6.34
N ASP A 157 9.53 26.66 -6.12
CA ASP A 157 8.28 26.16 -5.58
C ASP A 157 7.72 25.11 -6.52
N PRO A 158 7.88 23.81 -6.20
CA PRO A 158 7.43 22.77 -7.08
C PRO A 158 5.93 22.54 -6.95
N LEU A 159 5.21 23.17 -6.01
CA LEU A 159 3.85 22.79 -5.65
C LEU A 159 2.90 23.99 -5.67
N ARG A 160 2.07 24.06 -6.70
CA ARG A 160 0.99 25.05 -6.78
C ARG A 160 -0.32 24.47 -6.31
N ARG A 161 -0.98 25.11 -5.34
CA ARG A 161 -2.33 24.71 -4.91
C ARG A 161 -3.29 24.62 -6.11
N VAL A 162 -4.03 23.52 -6.20
CA VAL A 162 -5.10 23.34 -7.20
C VAL A 162 -6.39 23.96 -6.66
N GLU A 163 -7.09 24.75 -7.46
CA GLU A 163 -8.39 25.32 -7.07
C GLU A 163 -9.44 25.09 -8.16
N PRO A 164 -10.69 24.71 -7.80
CA PRO A 164 -11.13 24.36 -6.45
C PRO A 164 -10.54 23.02 -5.96
N GLN A 165 -10.40 22.86 -4.64
CA GLN A 165 -10.02 21.58 -4.02
C GLN A 165 -11.13 20.52 -4.24
N PRO A 166 -10.79 19.27 -4.63
CA PRO A 166 -11.76 18.18 -4.69
C PRO A 166 -12.41 17.90 -3.33
N ALA A 167 -13.70 17.57 -3.32
CA ALA A 167 -14.43 17.29 -2.09
C ALA A 167 -13.99 16.00 -1.39
N ASP A 168 -13.51 15.02 -2.18
CA ASP A 168 -13.19 13.66 -1.74
C ASP A 168 -11.71 13.48 -1.36
N LEU A 169 -11.02 14.57 -1.01
CA LEU A 169 -9.64 14.48 -0.53
C LEU A 169 -9.58 13.79 0.84
N PRO A 170 -8.49 13.04 1.12
CA PRO A 170 -8.22 12.55 2.46
C PRO A 170 -8.27 13.70 3.49
N PRO A 171 -8.85 13.49 4.69
CA PRO A 171 -8.98 14.53 5.70
C PRO A 171 -7.64 15.20 6.04
N GLY A 172 -7.65 16.53 6.14
CA GLY A 172 -6.45 17.30 6.51
C GLY A 172 -5.42 17.44 5.37
N THR A 173 -5.78 17.11 4.13
CA THR A 173 -4.89 17.25 2.97
C THR A 173 -5.38 18.32 1.99
N ALA A 174 -4.49 18.71 1.08
CA ALA A 174 -4.77 19.58 -0.05
C ALA A 174 -4.09 19.02 -1.31
N MET A 175 -4.75 19.20 -2.46
CA MET A 175 -4.19 18.91 -3.77
C MET A 175 -3.31 20.07 -4.24
N ALA A 176 -2.09 19.74 -4.66
CA ALA A 176 -1.14 20.67 -5.28
C ALA A 176 -0.59 20.06 -6.56
N ARG A 177 -0.35 20.89 -7.58
CA ARG A 177 0.21 20.50 -8.88
C ARG A 177 1.71 20.76 -8.91
N TYR A 178 2.45 19.82 -9.49
CA TYR A 178 3.87 20.00 -9.76
C TYR A 178 4.11 21.05 -10.84
N THR A 179 5.04 21.99 -10.60
CA THR A 179 5.39 23.08 -11.55
C THR A 179 6.75 22.88 -12.23
N ASP A 180 7.50 21.86 -11.82
CA ASP A 180 8.89 21.60 -12.21
C ASP A 180 9.05 20.52 -13.29
N GLY A 181 7.95 20.15 -13.95
CA GLY A 181 7.92 19.13 -15.01
C GLY A 181 7.68 17.71 -14.52
N ARG A 182 7.37 17.51 -13.22
CA ARG A 182 6.84 16.24 -12.73
C ARG A 182 5.34 16.08 -13.03
N PRO A 183 4.87 14.83 -13.23
CA PRO A 183 5.64 13.60 -13.32
C PRO A 183 6.25 13.58 -14.72
N ALA A 184 7.52 13.20 -14.80
CA ALA A 184 8.15 13.02 -16.11
C ALA A 184 7.77 11.65 -16.69
#